data_AF-A0A0A9CEE3-F1
#
_entry.id   AF-A0A0A9CEE3-F1
#
_cell.length_a   1.000
_cell.length_b   1.000
_cell.length_c   1.000
_cell.angle_alpha   90.00
_cell.angle_beta   90.00
_cell.angle_gamma   90.00
#
_symmetry.space_group_name_H-M   'P 1'
#
loop_
_entity.id
_entity.type
_entity.pdbx_description
1 polymer ?
#
loop_
_entity_poly.entity_id
_entity_poly.type
_entity_poly.pdbx_seq_one_letter_code
_entity_poly.pdbx_strand_id
1 'polypeptide(L)'
;MPFEPDAVIWRALLGACRIHKNVEVAEEAMTKLRVLNPHADGHYVLLSNIYAQANAWEGVAEMRKMIRRKSIQRIPGRSSI
;
A
#
# COMPACT_ATOMS: atom_id res chain seq x y z
N MET A 1 -18.83 -12.26 -1.01
CA MET A 1 -19.54 -11.09 -1.59
C MET A 1 -20.16 -11.52 -2.91
N PRO A 2 -21.42 -11.18 -3.22
CA PRO A 2 -22.06 -11.53 -4.49
C PRO A 2 -21.62 -10.66 -5.67
N PHE A 3 -20.70 -9.72 -5.47
CA PHE A 3 -20.12 -8.84 -6.48
C PHE A 3 -18.60 -8.77 -6.33
N GLU A 4 -17.89 -8.50 -7.43
CA GLU A 4 -16.44 -8.29 -7.39
C GLU A 4 -16.11 -6.99 -6.65
N PRO A 5 -15.22 -7.03 -5.63
CA PRO A 5 -14.86 -5.84 -4.89
C PRO A 5 -14.10 -4.86 -5.78
N ASP A 6 -14.57 -3.62 -5.81
CA ASP A 6 -13.96 -2.54 -6.57
C ASP A 6 -12.69 -1.98 -5.89
N ALA A 7 -11.99 -1.08 -6.58
CA ALA A 7 -10.79 -0.45 -6.05
C ALA A 7 -11.05 0.45 -4.82
N VAL A 8 -12.31 0.76 -4.50
CA VAL A 8 -12.69 1.53 -3.30
C VAL A 8 -12.75 0.61 -2.09
N ILE A 9 -13.36 -0.58 -2.23
CA ILE A 9 -13.46 -1.59 -1.18
C ILE A 9 -12.08 -2.07 -0.77
N TRP A 10 -11.20 -2.38 -1.73
CA TRP A 10 -9.84 -2.80 -1.40
C TRP A 10 -9.02 -1.70 -0.72
N ARG A 11 -9.26 -0.42 -1.07
CA ARG A 11 -8.66 0.72 -0.36
C ARG A 11 -9.17 0.85 1.08
N ALA A 12 -10.47 0.68 1.28
CA ALA A 12 -11.08 0.70 2.61
C ALA A 12 -10.53 -0.44 3.48
N LEU A 13 -10.39 -1.65 2.92
CA LEU A 13 -9.79 -2.79 3.59
C LEU A 13 -8.33 -2.53 3.98
N LEU A 14 -7.53 -1.94 3.09
CA LEU A 14 -6.16 -1.50 3.40
C LEU A 14 -6.11 -0.46 4.53
N GLY A 15 -7.05 0.48 4.54
CA GLY A 15 -7.20 1.45 5.64
C GLY A 15 -7.49 0.78 6.99
N ALA A 16 -8.31 -0.26 7.01
CA ALA A 16 -8.57 -1.06 8.21
C ALA A 16 -7.34 -1.89 8.61
N CYS A 17 -6.64 -2.50 7.65
CA CYS A 17 -5.41 -3.26 7.90
C CYS A 17 -4.31 -2.40 8.52
N ARG A 18 -4.27 -1.10 8.22
CA ARG A 18 -3.40 -0.12 8.88
C ARG A 18 -3.68 -0.03 10.38
N ILE A 19 -4.94 0.06 10.79
CA ILE A 19 -5.33 0.21 12.20
C ILE A 19 -5.06 -1.10 12.96
N HIS A 20 -5.40 -2.24 12.36
CA HIS A 20 -5.27 -3.55 12.98
C HIS A 20 -3.92 -4.23 12.78
N LYS A 21 -2.98 -3.57 12.08
CA LYS A 21 -1.63 -4.08 11.77
C LYS A 21 -1.62 -5.46 11.10
N ASN A 22 -2.67 -5.76 10.32
CA ASN A 22 -2.77 -7.04 9.62
C ASN A 22 -2.06 -6.92 8.26
N VAL A 23 -0.83 -7.45 8.20
CA VAL A 23 0.04 -7.32 7.03
C VAL A 23 -0.34 -8.28 5.90
N GLU A 24 -0.71 -9.53 6.22
CA GLU A 24 -1.11 -10.52 5.20
C GLU A 24 -2.30 -10.03 4.38
N VAL A 25 -3.35 -9.54 5.06
CA VAL A 25 -4.55 -9.04 4.38
C VAL A 25 -4.25 -7.76 3.59
N ALA A 26 -3.31 -6.93 4.06
CA ALA A 26 -2.87 -5.75 3.34
C ALA A 26 -2.12 -6.09 2.04
N GLU A 27 -1.30 -7.15 2.04
CA GLU A 27 -0.59 -7.63 0.84
C GLU A 27 -1.54 -8.17 -0.21
N GLU A 28 -2.54 -8.96 0.21
CA GLU A 28 -3.57 -9.48 -0.69
C GLU A 28 -4.38 -8.33 -1.31
N ALA A 29 -4.85 -7.40 -0.48
CA ALA A 29 -5.59 -6.21 -0.92
C ALA A 29 -4.78 -5.34 -1.88
N MET A 30 -3.47 -5.18 -1.62
CA MET A 30 -2.57 -4.46 -2.52
C MET A 30 -2.43 -5.17 -3.87
N THR A 31 -2.31 -6.50 -3.88
CA THR A 31 -2.19 -7.28 -5.12
C THR A 31 -3.44 -7.10 -5.97
N LYS A 32 -4.63 -7.12 -5.36
CA LYS A 32 -5.90 -6.86 -6.05
C LYS A 32 -6.00 -5.42 -6.57
N LEU A 33 -5.60 -4.43 -5.76
CA LEU A 33 -5.54 -3.02 -6.22
C LEU A 33 -4.56 -2.82 -7.38
N ARG A 34 -3.45 -3.55 -7.41
CA ARG A 34 -2.48 -3.46 -8.51
C ARG A 34 -3.05 -3.99 -9.82
N VAL A 35 -3.91 -5.02 -9.75
CA VAL A 35 -4.62 -5.55 -10.92
C VAL A 35 -5.71 -4.59 -11.39
N LEU A 36 -6.45 -3.99 -10.44
CA LEU A 36 -7.55 -3.07 -10.74
C LEU A 36 -7.09 -1.66 -11.17
N ASN A 37 -5.98 -1.16 -10.62
CA ASN A 37 -5.43 0.16 -10.91
C ASN A 37 -3.88 0.17 -10.81
N PRO A 38 -3.18 -0.25 -11.87
CA PRO A 38 -1.72 -0.38 -11.86
C PRO A 38 -0.95 0.95 -11.82
N HIS A 39 -1.60 2.09 -12.07
CA HIS A 39 -0.96 3.42 -12.16
C HIS A 39 -1.15 4.28 -10.89
N ALA A 40 -1.86 3.79 -9.89
CA ALA A 40 -2.09 4.55 -8.67
C ALA A 40 -0.89 4.42 -7.71
N ASP A 41 0.10 5.30 -7.87
CA ASP A 41 1.31 5.41 -7.04
C ASP A 41 1.02 5.53 -5.52
N GLY A 42 -0.16 6.05 -5.16
CA GLY A 42 -0.60 6.19 -3.77
C GLY A 42 -0.75 4.88 -3.00
N HIS A 43 -0.98 3.75 -3.68
CA HIS A 43 -1.14 2.45 -3.02
C HIS A 43 0.17 1.97 -2.37
N TYR A 44 1.31 2.27 -2.99
CA TYR A 44 2.62 1.86 -2.50
C TYR A 44 3.03 2.59 -1.21
N VAL A 45 2.64 3.85 -1.10
CA VAL A 45 2.84 4.65 0.12
C VAL A 45 2.00 4.09 1.27
N LEU A 46 0.76 3.72 1.00
CA LEU A 46 -0.16 3.20 2.01
C LEU A 46 0.34 1.88 2.60
N LEU A 47 0.75 0.94 1.76
CA LEU A 47 1.28 -0.35 2.22
C LEU A 47 2.61 -0.20 2.99
N SER A 48 3.51 0.69 2.54
CA SER A 48 4.73 1.01 3.29
C SER A 48 4.44 1.52 4.70
N ASN A 49 3.36 2.27 4.89
CA ASN A 49 2.94 2.75 6.20
C ASN A 49 2.36 1.61 7.07
N ILE A 50 1.67 0.65 6.48
CA ILE A 50 1.13 -0.53 7.18
C ILE A 50 2.28 -1.40 7.70
N TYR A 51 3.28 -1.71 6.85
CA TYR A 51 4.46 -2.45 7.29
C TYR A 51 5.22 -1.73 8.42
N ALA A 52 5.34 -0.40 8.34
CA ALA A 52 5.99 0.38 9.39
C ALA A 52 5.20 0.33 10.72
N GLN A 53 3.86 0.40 10.68
CA GLN A 53 3.02 0.31 11.88
C GLN A 53 2.98 -1.09 12.49
N ALA A 54 3.18 -2.12 11.67
CA ALA A 54 3.27 -3.52 12.09
C ALA A 54 4.68 -3.93 12.58
N ASN A 55 5.65 -3.02 12.65
CA ASN A 55 7.06 -3.33 12.95
C ASN A 55 7.69 -4.39 12.01
N ALA A 56 7.10 -4.58 10.82
CA ALA A 56 7.55 -5.53 9.81
C ALA A 56 8.61 -4.88 8.91
N TRP A 57 9.79 -4.62 9.48
CA TRP A 57 10.88 -3.87 8.84
C TRP A 57 11.42 -4.55 7.56
N GLU A 58 11.36 -5.88 7.48
CA GLU A 58 11.70 -6.63 6.26
C GLU A 58 10.72 -6.34 5.12
N GLY A 59 9.41 -6.29 5.42
CA GLY A 59 8.39 -5.88 4.46
C GLY A 59 8.54 -4.42 4.01
N VAL A 60 8.93 -3.52 4.92
CA VAL A 60 9.30 -2.14 4.57
C VAL A 60 10.48 -2.12 3.59
N ALA A 61 11.51 -2.93 3.82
CA ALA A 61 12.72 -2.96 3.00
C ALA A 61 12.43 -3.48 1.58
N GLU A 62 11.69 -4.58 1.45
CA GLU A 62 11.26 -5.11 0.16
C GLU A 62 10.36 -4.13 -0.59
N MET A 63 9.45 -3.46 0.12
CA MET A 63 8.60 -2.46 -0.50
C MET A 63 9.39 -1.24 -1.00
N ARG A 64 10.39 -0.77 -0.24
CA ARG A 64 11.30 0.30 -0.69
C ARG A 64 12.11 -0.11 -1.92
N LYS A 65 12.57 -1.37 -2.01
CA LYS A 65 13.23 -1.90 -3.22
C LYS A 65 12.28 -1.88 -4.41
N MET A 66 11.03 -2.31 -4.23
CA MET A 66 10.01 -2.30 -5.28
C MET A 66 9.67 -0.88 -5.77
N ILE A 67 9.50 0.09 -4.85
CA ILE A 67 9.27 1.50 -5.17
C ILE A 67 10.45 2.09 -5.98
N ARG A 68 11.70 1.79 -5.58
CA ARG A 68 12.90 2.19 -6.34
C ARG A 68 12.95 1.54 -7.72
N ARG A 69 12.67 0.24 -7.84
CA ARG A 69 12.66 -0.48 -9.12
C ARG A 69 11.60 0.03 -10.08
N LYS A 70 10.42 0.40 -9.57
CA LYS A 70 9.33 0.96 -10.37
C LYS A 70 9.49 2.45 -10.70
N SER A 71 10.62 3.08 -10.34
CA SER A 71 10.86 4.52 -10.52
C SER A 71 9.69 5.38 -10.05
N ILE A 72 8.99 4.95 -8.98
CA ILE A 72 7.92 5.74 -8.38
C ILE A 72 8.60 6.92 -7.71
N GLN A 73 8.68 8.03 -8.45
CA GLN A 73 9.20 9.29 -7.94
C GLN A 73 8.21 9.78 -6.90
N ARG A 74 8.48 9.47 -5.62
CA ARG A 74 7.88 10.23 -4.54
C ARG A 74 8.32 11.66 -4.72
N ILE A 75 7.44 12.53 -5.23
CA ILE A 75 7.63 13.97 -5.08
C ILE A 75 7.66 14.19 -3.56
N PRO A 76 8.81 14.57 -2.97
CA PRO A 76 8.86 14.86 -1.56
C PRO A 76 7.90 16.04 -1.32
N GLY A 77 6.93 15.88 -0.43
CA GLY A 77 6.15 17.01 0.04
C GLY A 77 7.11 18.00 0.69
N ARG A 78 7.34 19.14 0.05
CA ARG A 78 8.17 20.21 0.58
C ARG A 78 7.28 21.09 1.45
N SER A 79 7.33 20.91 2.76
CA SER A 79 6.81 21.89 3.70
C SER A 79 7.85 23.00 3.80
N SER A 80 7.61 24.15 3.18
CA SER A 80 8.37 25.37 3.46
C SER A 80 7.86 25.95 4.78
N ILE A 81 8.71 25.96 5.80
CA ILE A 81 8.62 26.88 6.94
C ILE A 81 9.45 28.10 6.58
#